data_AF-A0A3D1Q884-F1
#
_entry.id   AF-A0A3D1Q884-F1
#
_cell.length_a   1.000
_cell.length_b   1.000
_cell.length_c   1.000
_cell.angle_alpha   90.00
_cell.angle_beta   90.00
_cell.angle_gamma   90.00
#
_symmetry.space_group_name_H-M   'P 1'
#
loop_
_entity.id
_entity.type
_entity.pdbx_description
1 polymer ?
#
loop_
_entity_poly.entity_id
_entity_poly.type
_entity_poly.pdbx_seq_one_letter_code
_entity_poly.pdbx_strand_id
1 'polypeptide(L)'
;KKKAWEILSQYKPMHIMDLPQMKRDQDVRRFAAEIWDLVKIAEDITGNKLTAENLSRSIRLINDKRRALQRLHSTRQASPVPISGKDALTVTQVAFYDDIQRFIDNTNVLCDELEERIARHEGVAPADAPRILVTGSPMALPNWKVHHLVESSGGAVVCEEMCTGTRYFENLVDETPTDLDGQILAIASRYMKTNCACFTTNSGRVDDIIRLVQDYRVDGVIDYALQFCGLYSIESHLVKAALQDRGIPFMHLETDYSPADSEQLQVRIQAFLEML
;
A
#
# COMPACT_ATOMS: atom_id res chain seq x y z
N LYS A 1 -9.56 -13.07 -9.51
CA LYS A 1 -9.20 -13.92 -8.34
C LYS A 1 -10.38 -14.60 -7.64
N LYS A 2 -11.63 -14.07 -7.65
CA LYS A 2 -12.79 -14.64 -6.89
C LYS A 2 -12.97 -16.16 -7.02
N LYS A 3 -12.86 -16.72 -8.24
CA LYS A 3 -12.99 -18.17 -8.49
C LYS A 3 -11.89 -19.04 -7.86
N ALA A 4 -10.71 -18.49 -7.60
CA ALA A 4 -9.62 -19.24 -6.96
C ALA A 4 -9.99 -19.67 -5.53
N TRP A 5 -10.86 -18.92 -4.85
CA TRP A 5 -11.30 -19.25 -3.50
C TRP A 5 -12.18 -20.50 -3.44
N GLU A 6 -12.94 -20.80 -4.48
CA GLU A 6 -13.75 -22.03 -4.59
C GLU A 6 -12.90 -23.29 -4.76
N ILE A 7 -11.71 -23.12 -5.34
CA ILE A 7 -10.72 -24.20 -5.46
C ILE A 7 -10.01 -24.35 -4.12
N LEU A 8 -9.54 -23.25 -3.53
CA LEU A 8 -8.82 -23.26 -2.25
C LEU A 8 -9.68 -23.73 -1.08
N SER A 9 -11.00 -23.52 -1.13
CA SER A 9 -11.94 -24.02 -0.11
C SER A 9 -12.00 -25.55 -0.03
N GLN A 10 -11.49 -26.27 -1.05
CA GLN A 10 -11.36 -27.72 -1.01
C GLN A 10 -10.20 -28.19 -0.13
N TYR A 11 -9.25 -27.30 0.20
CA TYR A 11 -8.04 -27.62 0.97
C TYR A 11 -8.06 -27.06 2.39
N LYS A 12 -8.71 -25.90 2.59
CA LYS A 12 -8.83 -25.24 3.90
C LYS A 12 -10.20 -24.56 4.02
N PRO A 13 -10.79 -24.50 5.22
CA PRO A 13 -11.99 -23.70 5.44
C PRO A 13 -11.76 -22.25 5.00
N MET A 14 -12.68 -21.71 4.20
CA MET A 14 -12.62 -20.34 3.69
C MET A 14 -13.92 -19.62 4.00
N HIS A 15 -13.83 -18.42 4.56
CA HIS A 15 -14.92 -17.45 4.61
C HIS A 15 -14.68 -16.38 3.55
N ILE A 16 -15.64 -16.23 2.62
CA ILE A 16 -15.49 -15.31 1.49
C ILE A 16 -16.34 -14.08 1.78
N MET A 17 -15.68 -12.97 2.10
CA MET A 17 -16.34 -11.68 2.25
C MET A 17 -16.61 -11.06 0.87
N ASP A 18 -17.84 -10.64 0.62
CA ASP A 18 -18.24 -10.00 -0.63
C ASP A 18 -18.03 -8.49 -0.57
N LEU A 19 -16.86 -8.04 -1.04
CA LEU A 19 -16.55 -6.62 -1.17
C LEU A 19 -17.41 -5.98 -2.28
N PRO A 20 -18.17 -4.90 -1.99
CA PRO A 20 -18.92 -4.17 -3.00
C PRO A 20 -18.01 -3.56 -4.08
N GLN A 21 -18.57 -3.31 -5.27
CA GLN A 21 -17.83 -2.72 -6.40
C GLN A 21 -17.90 -1.18 -6.44
N MET A 22 -18.73 -0.56 -5.60
CA MET A 22 -18.90 0.89 -5.50
C MET A 22 -18.76 1.32 -4.03
N LYS A 23 -18.65 2.64 -3.80
CA LYS A 23 -18.39 3.22 -2.46
C LYS A 23 -19.51 4.12 -1.94
N ARG A 24 -20.77 3.87 -2.31
CA ARG A 24 -21.92 4.65 -1.81
C ARG A 24 -22.22 4.23 -0.37
N ASP A 25 -22.98 5.03 0.37
CA ASP A 25 -23.36 4.71 1.76
C ASP A 25 -23.99 3.33 1.92
N GLN A 26 -24.82 2.91 0.97
CA GLN A 26 -25.41 1.56 0.97
C GLN A 26 -24.36 0.45 0.82
N ASP A 27 -23.29 0.70 0.06
CA ASP A 27 -22.21 -0.25 -0.15
C ASP A 27 -21.35 -0.34 1.12
N VAL A 28 -21.10 0.79 1.79
CA VAL A 28 -20.40 0.82 3.09
C VAL A 28 -21.19 0.02 4.14
N ARG A 29 -22.51 0.21 4.23
CA ARG A 29 -23.38 -0.57 5.14
C ARG A 29 -23.40 -2.05 4.80
N ARG A 30 -23.39 -2.40 3.51
CA ARG A 30 -23.27 -3.80 3.07
C ARG A 30 -21.94 -4.41 3.51
N PHE A 31 -20.84 -3.69 3.36
CA PHE A 31 -19.54 -4.18 3.81
C PHE A 31 -19.46 -4.30 5.33
N ALA A 32 -20.12 -3.41 6.09
CA ALA A 32 -20.28 -3.56 7.53
C ALA A 32 -21.04 -4.85 7.92
N ALA A 33 -22.05 -5.25 7.14
CA ALA A 33 -22.76 -6.51 7.36
C ALA A 33 -21.85 -7.74 7.11
N GLU A 34 -21.01 -7.71 6.07
CA GLU A 34 -20.00 -8.76 5.83
C GLU A 34 -19.01 -8.89 7.00
N ILE A 35 -18.63 -7.75 7.62
CA ILE A 35 -17.77 -7.77 8.81
C ILE A 35 -18.50 -8.43 9.99
N TRP A 36 -19.79 -8.17 10.19
CA TRP A 36 -20.57 -8.85 11.23
C TRP A 36 -20.64 -10.37 11.04
N ASP A 37 -20.70 -10.84 9.80
CA ASP A 37 -20.65 -12.28 9.52
C ASP A 37 -19.27 -12.87 9.80
N LEU A 38 -18.19 -12.13 9.49
CA LEU A 38 -16.83 -12.51 9.89
C LEU A 38 -16.69 -12.57 11.42
N VAL A 39 -17.32 -11.64 12.17
CA VAL A 39 -17.29 -11.64 13.64
C VAL A 39 -17.84 -12.96 14.18
N LYS A 40 -19.01 -13.43 13.72
CA LYS A 40 -19.60 -14.70 14.17
C LYS A 40 -18.63 -15.86 13.98
N ILE A 41 -17.99 -15.93 12.81
CA ILE A 41 -17.02 -16.98 12.49
C ILE A 41 -15.77 -16.88 13.37
N ALA A 42 -15.28 -15.67 13.63
CA ALA A 42 -14.13 -15.46 14.51
C ALA A 42 -14.44 -15.86 15.96
N GLU A 43 -15.63 -15.53 16.46
CA GLU A 43 -16.07 -15.96 17.79
C GLU A 43 -16.17 -17.49 17.87
N ASP A 44 -16.72 -18.15 16.85
CA ASP A 44 -16.87 -19.61 16.82
C ASP A 44 -15.51 -20.33 16.78
N ILE A 45 -14.55 -19.81 16.01
CA ILE A 45 -13.20 -20.40 15.89
C ILE A 45 -12.38 -20.17 17.16
N THR A 46 -12.46 -18.98 17.75
CA THR A 46 -11.59 -18.60 18.87
C THR A 46 -12.18 -18.85 20.24
N GLY A 47 -13.50 -19.00 20.35
CA GLY A 47 -14.24 -19.06 21.61
C GLY A 47 -14.33 -17.73 22.35
N ASN A 48 -13.77 -16.64 21.80
CA ASN A 48 -13.76 -15.32 22.42
C ASN A 48 -14.92 -14.46 21.90
N LYS A 49 -15.60 -13.75 22.80
CA LYS A 49 -16.64 -12.80 22.42
C LYS A 49 -16.06 -11.42 22.07
N LEU A 50 -16.60 -10.82 21.01
CA LEU A 50 -16.31 -9.45 20.65
C LEU A 50 -17.05 -8.51 21.61
N THR A 51 -16.34 -7.55 22.18
CA THR A 51 -16.91 -6.50 23.02
C THR A 51 -16.43 -5.14 22.54
N ALA A 52 -17.17 -4.08 22.85
CA ALA A 52 -16.78 -2.75 22.41
C ALA A 52 -15.40 -2.34 22.97
N GLU A 53 -15.04 -2.82 24.17
CA GLU A 53 -13.77 -2.53 24.82
C GLU A 53 -12.61 -3.26 24.15
N ASN A 54 -12.77 -4.55 23.83
CA ASN A 54 -11.70 -5.33 23.20
C ASN A 54 -11.49 -4.92 21.73
N LEU A 55 -12.56 -4.50 21.05
CA LEU A 55 -12.50 -3.96 19.70
C LEU A 55 -11.84 -2.58 19.71
N SER A 56 -12.21 -1.68 20.64
CA SER A 56 -11.54 -0.38 20.81
C SER A 56 -10.03 -0.52 20.99
N ARG A 57 -9.60 -1.47 21.84
CA ARG A 57 -8.17 -1.72 22.06
C ARG A 57 -7.46 -2.18 20.79
N SER A 58 -8.09 -3.08 20.04
CA SER A 58 -7.56 -3.58 18.77
C SER A 58 -7.51 -2.51 17.68
N ILE A 59 -8.53 -1.65 17.60
CA ILE A 59 -8.57 -0.52 16.68
C ILE A 59 -7.37 0.41 16.92
N ARG A 60 -7.13 0.81 18.19
CA ARG A 60 -6.00 1.66 18.56
C ARG A 60 -4.67 1.02 18.19
N LEU A 61 -4.47 -0.24 18.57
CA LEU A 61 -3.25 -0.99 18.27
C LEU A 61 -2.95 -1.05 16.76
N ILE A 62 -3.96 -1.32 15.93
CA ILE A 62 -3.78 -1.34 14.48
C ILE A 62 -3.59 0.07 13.91
N ASN A 63 -4.24 1.09 14.45
CA ASN A 63 -4.00 2.48 14.07
C ASN A 63 -2.57 2.91 14.42
N ASP A 64 -2.02 2.51 15.56
CA ASP A 64 -0.63 2.79 15.94
C ASP A 64 0.36 2.14 14.97
N LYS A 65 0.08 0.90 14.52
CA LYS A 65 0.85 0.29 13.42
C LYS A 65 0.82 1.12 12.14
N ARG A 66 -0.36 1.63 11.77
CA ARG A 66 -0.49 2.49 10.58
C ARG A 66 0.26 3.82 10.78
N ARG A 67 0.18 4.45 11.95
CA ARG A 67 0.92 5.68 12.28
C ARG A 67 2.43 5.47 12.24
N ALA A 68 2.95 4.35 12.72
CA ALA A 68 4.37 4.00 12.61
C ALA A 68 4.82 3.92 11.15
N LEU A 69 4.01 3.29 10.28
CA LEU A 69 4.27 3.26 8.83
C LEU A 69 4.14 4.65 8.19
N GLN A 70 3.16 5.47 8.58
CA GLN A 70 3.04 6.86 8.12
C GLN A 70 4.30 7.66 8.47
N ARG A 71 4.81 7.52 9.70
CA ARG A 71 6.06 8.14 10.16
C ARG A 71 7.24 7.68 9.31
N LEU A 72 7.45 6.38 9.18
CA LEU A 72 8.51 5.80 8.35
C LEU A 72 8.47 6.35 6.93
N HIS A 73 7.30 6.30 6.28
CA HIS A 73 7.16 6.77 4.90
C HIS A 73 7.32 8.28 4.78
N SER A 74 6.98 9.08 5.79
CA SER A 74 7.19 10.54 5.76
C SER A 74 8.69 10.91 5.77
N THR A 75 9.56 10.13 6.40
CA THR A 75 11.02 10.37 6.38
C THR A 75 11.60 10.37 4.96
N ARG A 76 10.97 9.62 4.03
CA ARG A 76 11.39 9.51 2.64
C ARG A 76 11.07 10.75 1.81
N GLN A 77 10.33 11.71 2.35
CA GLN A 77 10.16 13.03 1.76
C GLN A 77 11.47 13.84 1.80
N ALA A 78 12.42 13.52 2.69
CA ALA A 78 13.71 14.20 2.78
C ALA A 78 14.60 13.97 1.54
N SER A 79 15.57 14.87 1.34
CA SER A 79 16.67 14.71 0.37
C SER A 79 18.00 15.09 1.04
N PRO A 80 19.03 14.23 1.01
CA PRO A 80 19.02 12.88 0.42
C PRO A 80 18.07 11.92 1.17
N VAL A 81 17.59 10.87 0.49
CA VAL A 81 16.62 9.91 1.07
C VAL A 81 17.31 9.04 2.13
N PRO A 82 16.80 8.92 3.37
CA PRO A 82 17.54 8.30 4.48
C PRO A 82 17.55 6.76 4.46
N ILE A 83 16.65 6.15 3.70
CA ILE A 83 16.45 4.70 3.56
C ILE A 83 16.13 4.35 2.11
N SER A 84 16.52 3.14 1.66
CA SER A 84 16.16 2.68 0.33
C SER A 84 14.67 2.39 0.27
N GLY A 85 14.03 2.63 -0.88
CA GLY A 85 12.67 2.20 -1.11
C GLY A 85 12.50 0.70 -1.04
N LYS A 86 13.52 -0.09 -1.42
CA LYS A 86 13.48 -1.56 -1.25
C LYS A 86 13.38 -1.96 0.23
N ASP A 87 14.14 -1.32 1.12
CA ASP A 87 14.08 -1.60 2.55
C ASP A 87 12.77 -1.10 3.16
N ALA A 88 12.29 0.09 2.76
CA ALA A 88 10.99 0.61 3.17
C ALA A 88 9.82 -0.29 2.72
N LEU A 89 9.87 -0.82 1.49
CA LEU A 89 8.93 -1.83 1.00
C LEU A 89 9.00 -3.09 1.85
N THR A 90 10.20 -3.55 2.19
CA THR A 90 10.40 -4.75 3.03
C THR A 90 9.76 -4.57 4.40
N VAL A 91 9.95 -3.42 5.07
CA VAL A 91 9.27 -3.12 6.34
C VAL A 91 7.75 -3.16 6.17
N THR A 92 7.23 -2.56 5.10
CA THR A 92 5.78 -2.56 4.82
C THR A 92 5.24 -3.96 4.55
N GLN A 93 6.01 -4.82 3.87
CA GLN A 93 5.66 -6.22 3.63
C GLN A 93 5.65 -7.04 4.93
N VAL A 94 6.63 -6.83 5.82
CA VAL A 94 6.73 -7.53 7.11
C VAL A 94 5.56 -7.16 8.05
N ALA A 95 4.95 -5.98 7.88
CA ALA A 95 3.76 -5.56 8.64
C ALA A 95 2.54 -6.51 8.53
N PHE A 96 2.54 -7.41 7.54
CA PHE A 96 1.53 -8.43 7.31
C PHE A 96 1.79 -9.75 8.05
N TYR A 97 2.99 -9.94 8.61
CA TYR A 97 3.43 -11.21 9.20
C TYR A 97 3.87 -11.09 10.66
N ASP A 98 4.42 -9.93 11.03
CA ASP A 98 5.03 -9.75 12.35
C ASP A 98 3.97 -9.59 13.46
N ASP A 99 4.40 -9.80 14.70
CA ASP A 99 3.62 -9.41 15.87
C ASP A 99 3.39 -7.89 15.85
N ILE A 100 2.16 -7.46 16.14
CA ILE A 100 1.75 -6.07 15.92
C ILE A 100 2.53 -5.12 16.85
N GLN A 101 2.70 -5.48 18.12
CA GLN A 101 3.39 -4.62 19.08
C GLN A 101 4.89 -4.54 18.76
N ARG A 102 5.52 -5.71 18.55
CA ARG A 102 6.94 -5.76 18.15
C ARG A 102 7.19 -4.97 16.86
N PHE A 103 6.28 -5.05 15.89
CA PHE A 103 6.39 -4.30 14.64
C PHE A 103 6.33 -2.79 14.88
N ILE A 104 5.39 -2.32 15.71
CA ILE A 104 5.26 -0.90 16.09
C ILE A 104 6.55 -0.42 16.74
N ASP A 105 7.04 -1.14 17.73
CA ASP A 105 8.23 -0.76 18.50
C ASP A 105 9.46 -0.66 17.60
N ASN A 106 9.73 -1.70 16.81
CA ASN A 106 10.90 -1.74 15.92
C ASN A 106 10.81 -0.73 14.77
N THR A 107 9.60 -0.49 14.22
CA THR A 107 9.42 0.52 13.18
C THR A 107 9.67 1.93 13.73
N ASN A 108 9.27 2.22 14.97
CA ASN A 108 9.56 3.50 15.59
C ASN A 108 11.04 3.71 15.89
N VAL A 109 11.74 2.66 16.37
CA VAL A 109 13.21 2.71 16.52
C VAL A 109 13.90 3.01 15.18
N LEU A 110 13.44 2.38 14.09
CA LEU A 110 13.92 2.70 12.76
C LEU A 110 13.62 4.16 12.38
N CYS A 111 12.42 4.66 12.64
CA CYS A 111 12.08 6.07 12.37
C CYS A 111 13.01 7.04 13.11
N ASP A 112 13.33 6.76 14.38
CA ASP A 112 14.26 7.58 15.17
C ASP A 112 15.64 7.64 14.49
N GLU A 113 16.18 6.49 14.05
CA GLU A 113 17.45 6.44 13.31
C GLU A 113 17.39 7.23 12.00
N LEU A 114 16.29 7.12 11.24
CA LEU A 114 16.12 7.82 9.96
C LEU A 114 16.01 9.34 10.16
N GLU A 115 15.34 9.79 11.21
CA GLU A 115 15.25 11.21 11.57
C GLU A 115 16.63 11.76 11.96
N GLU A 116 17.46 10.99 12.66
CA GLU A 116 18.85 11.38 12.92
C GLU A 116 19.69 11.46 11.63
N ARG A 117 19.54 10.51 10.70
CA ARG A 117 20.19 10.57 9.38
C ARG A 117 19.79 11.84 8.62
N ILE A 118 18.49 12.17 8.63
CA ILE A 118 17.98 13.41 8.03
C ILE A 118 18.65 14.64 8.66
N ALA A 119 18.74 14.69 10.00
CA ALA A 119 19.37 15.80 10.71
C ALA A 119 20.87 15.96 10.38
N ARG A 120 21.55 14.86 10.06
CA ARG A 120 22.96 14.84 9.60
C ARG A 120 23.12 15.03 8.09
N HIS A 121 22.02 15.20 7.34
CA HIS A 121 21.99 15.22 5.87
C HIS A 121 22.59 13.96 5.23
N GLU A 122 22.41 12.80 5.87
CA GLU A 122 22.85 11.50 5.40
C GLU A 122 21.71 10.77 4.68
N GLY A 123 22.02 10.15 3.55
CA GLY A 123 21.07 9.32 2.81
C GLY A 123 21.74 8.16 2.07
N VAL A 124 20.92 7.28 1.53
CA VAL A 124 21.37 6.06 0.84
C VAL A 124 21.52 6.23 -0.67
N ALA A 125 21.07 7.36 -1.20
CA ALA A 125 21.21 7.73 -2.60
C ALA A 125 21.72 9.19 -2.69
N PRO A 126 22.38 9.57 -3.81
CA PRO A 126 22.72 10.96 -4.08
C PRO A 126 21.50 11.89 -3.94
N ALA A 127 21.72 13.13 -3.52
CA ALA A 127 20.64 14.09 -3.30
C ALA A 127 19.90 14.49 -4.59
N ASP A 128 20.56 14.31 -5.74
CA ASP A 128 20.09 14.52 -7.11
C ASP A 128 19.65 13.23 -7.81
N ALA A 129 19.63 12.08 -7.12
CA ALA A 129 19.11 10.85 -7.70
C ALA A 129 17.62 11.00 -8.06
N PRO A 130 17.17 10.60 -9.27
CA PRO A 130 15.78 10.73 -9.67
C PRO A 130 14.84 10.01 -8.70
N ARG A 131 13.84 10.74 -8.19
CA ARG A 131 12.92 10.29 -7.15
C ARG A 131 11.70 9.64 -7.79
N ILE A 132 11.50 8.37 -7.52
CA ILE A 132 10.50 7.53 -8.19
C ILE A 132 9.36 7.18 -7.25
N LEU A 133 8.13 7.35 -7.72
CA LEU A 133 6.94 6.76 -7.12
C LEU A 133 6.56 5.50 -7.89
N VAL A 134 6.31 4.41 -7.17
CA VAL A 134 5.78 3.17 -7.76
C VAL A 134 4.30 3.05 -7.42
N THR A 135 3.43 2.95 -8.42
CA THR A 135 1.98 2.77 -8.25
C THR A 135 1.51 1.44 -8.84
N GLY A 136 0.36 0.92 -8.38
CA GLY A 136 -0.33 -0.19 -9.06
C GLY A 136 -0.53 -1.45 -8.20
N SER A 137 -0.09 -2.61 -8.67
CA SER A 137 -0.31 -3.89 -7.99
C SER A 137 0.54 -4.02 -6.71
N PRO A 138 0.05 -4.66 -5.63
CA PRO A 138 0.88 -4.91 -4.46
C PRO A 138 2.00 -5.90 -4.76
N MET A 139 3.16 -5.68 -4.14
CA MET A 139 4.34 -6.53 -4.23
C MET A 139 4.45 -7.37 -2.95
N ALA A 140 3.96 -8.60 -2.98
CA ALA A 140 4.07 -9.52 -1.83
C ALA A 140 5.52 -10.03 -1.67
N LEU A 141 5.98 -10.23 -0.43
CA LEU A 141 7.31 -10.74 -0.14
C LEU A 141 7.56 -12.10 -0.83
N PRO A 142 8.71 -12.33 -1.51
CA PRO A 142 9.89 -11.46 -1.67
C PRO A 142 9.96 -10.73 -3.04
N ASN A 143 8.85 -10.17 -3.53
CA ASN A 143 8.85 -9.42 -4.79
C ASN A 143 9.51 -8.05 -4.61
N TRP A 144 10.80 -7.98 -4.91
CA TRP A 144 11.63 -6.77 -4.85
C TRP A 144 12.21 -6.35 -6.20
N LYS A 145 11.84 -7.05 -7.27
CA LYS A 145 12.49 -6.94 -8.59
C LYS A 145 12.50 -5.50 -9.10
N VAL A 146 11.34 -4.82 -9.12
CA VAL A 146 11.24 -3.45 -9.65
C VAL A 146 12.05 -2.46 -8.82
N HIS A 147 11.89 -2.47 -7.49
CA HIS A 147 12.67 -1.60 -6.60
C HIS A 147 14.17 -1.81 -6.76
N HIS A 148 14.61 -3.07 -6.82
CA HIS A 148 16.02 -3.39 -7.02
C HIS A 148 16.54 -2.83 -8.35
N LEU A 149 15.80 -3.00 -9.45
CA LEU A 149 16.19 -2.50 -10.77
C LEU A 149 16.25 -0.97 -10.83
N VAL A 150 15.31 -0.26 -10.20
CA VAL A 150 15.32 1.20 -10.12
C VAL A 150 16.53 1.71 -9.34
N GLU A 151 16.75 1.17 -8.15
CA GLU A 151 17.81 1.65 -7.25
C GLU A 151 19.22 1.30 -7.74
N SER A 152 19.40 0.11 -8.32
CA SER A 152 20.67 -0.28 -8.97
C SER A 152 20.94 0.47 -10.27
N SER A 153 19.94 1.14 -10.84
CA SER A 153 20.07 2.01 -12.01
C SER A 153 20.23 3.49 -11.65
N GLY A 154 20.41 3.82 -10.36
CA GLY A 154 20.70 5.18 -9.90
C GLY A 154 19.48 6.01 -9.50
N GLY A 155 18.27 5.46 -9.58
CA GLY A 155 17.07 6.10 -9.06
C GLY A 155 16.88 5.86 -7.55
N ALA A 156 15.99 6.63 -6.93
CA ALA A 156 15.57 6.41 -5.55
C ALA A 156 14.06 6.19 -5.50
N VAL A 157 13.59 5.02 -5.06
CA VAL A 157 12.14 4.82 -4.87
C VAL A 157 11.73 5.47 -3.54
N VAL A 158 10.90 6.51 -3.61
CA VAL A 158 10.54 7.35 -2.43
C VAL A 158 9.13 7.13 -1.92
N CYS A 159 8.25 6.51 -2.71
CA CYS A 159 6.87 6.25 -2.32
C CYS A 159 6.25 5.07 -3.09
N GLU A 160 5.36 4.32 -2.44
CA GLU A 160 4.56 3.26 -3.05
C GLU A 160 3.06 3.54 -2.93
N GLU A 161 2.38 3.81 -4.05
CA GLU A 161 0.92 3.89 -4.15
C GLU A 161 0.33 2.49 -4.43
N MET A 162 0.36 1.62 -3.41
CA MET A 162 -0.12 0.23 -3.48
C MET A 162 -0.54 -0.34 -2.12
N CYS A 163 -1.19 -1.51 -2.10
CA CYS A 163 -1.63 -2.15 -0.85
C CYS A 163 -0.48 -2.69 0.01
N THR A 164 0.73 -2.82 -0.52
CA THR A 164 1.99 -3.02 0.23
C THR A 164 2.75 -1.70 0.33
N GLY A 165 2.01 -0.61 0.54
CA GLY A 165 2.46 0.78 0.52
C GLY A 165 1.37 1.66 1.13
N THR A 166 1.28 2.92 0.68
CA THR A 166 0.42 3.96 1.25
C THR A 166 -1.05 3.55 1.44
N ARG A 167 -1.66 2.82 0.51
CA ARG A 167 -3.06 2.34 0.63
C ARG A 167 -3.30 1.45 1.86
N TYR A 168 -2.26 0.81 2.41
CA TYR A 168 -2.35 0.04 3.64
C TYR A 168 -2.54 0.90 4.87
N PHE A 169 -1.87 2.05 4.96
CA PHE A 169 -1.70 2.78 6.22
C PHE A 169 -2.14 4.24 6.19
N GLU A 170 -2.42 4.84 5.03
CA GLU A 170 -2.78 6.26 4.92
C GLU A 170 -4.06 6.60 5.72
N ASN A 171 -5.03 5.69 5.74
CA ASN A 171 -6.33 5.87 6.39
C ASN A 171 -6.36 5.15 7.74
N LEU A 172 -6.74 5.88 8.79
CA LEU A 172 -7.01 5.34 10.14
C LEU A 172 -8.51 5.04 10.33
N VAL A 173 -8.80 4.11 11.23
CA VAL A 173 -10.18 3.86 11.69
C VAL A 173 -10.54 4.95 12.68
N ASP A 174 -11.77 5.48 12.61
CA ASP A 174 -12.28 6.43 13.60
C ASP A 174 -12.43 5.72 14.96
N GLU A 175 -11.80 6.30 15.99
CA GLU A 175 -11.75 5.75 17.35
C GLU A 175 -12.86 6.31 18.26
N THR A 176 -13.70 7.22 17.76
CA THR A 176 -14.76 7.87 18.54
C THR A 176 -15.92 6.95 18.96
N PRO A 177 -16.37 5.96 18.15
CA PRO A 177 -17.51 5.15 18.54
C PRO A 177 -17.20 4.20 19.71
N THR A 178 -18.12 4.14 20.67
CA THR A 178 -17.98 3.34 21.89
C THR A 178 -18.89 2.11 21.93
N ASP A 179 -19.75 1.93 20.93
CA ASP A 179 -20.58 0.75 20.73
C ASP A 179 -20.13 -0.06 19.50
N LEU A 180 -20.49 -1.35 19.46
CA LEU A 180 -20.03 -2.25 18.41
C LEU A 180 -20.52 -1.85 17.02
N ASP A 181 -21.77 -1.40 16.88
CA ASP A 181 -22.32 -1.04 15.57
C ASP A 181 -21.56 0.16 14.97
N GLY A 182 -21.32 1.19 15.78
CA GLY A 182 -20.51 2.34 15.39
C GLY A 182 -19.06 1.95 15.06
N GLN A 183 -18.44 1.06 15.84
CA GLN A 183 -17.07 0.60 15.60
C GLN A 183 -16.94 -0.23 14.32
N ILE A 184 -17.87 -1.17 14.07
CA ILE A 184 -17.90 -1.95 12.84
C ILE A 184 -18.11 -1.03 11.63
N LEU A 185 -18.99 -0.03 11.74
CA LEU A 185 -19.20 0.95 10.67
C LEU A 185 -17.95 1.81 10.43
N ALA A 186 -17.23 2.21 11.48
CA ALA A 186 -15.97 2.94 11.36
C ALA A 186 -14.89 2.11 10.65
N ILE A 187 -14.79 0.81 10.98
CA ILE A 187 -13.90 -0.14 10.30
C ILE A 187 -14.29 -0.24 8.82
N ALA A 188 -15.56 -0.50 8.52
CA ALA A 188 -16.06 -0.59 7.15
C ALA A 188 -15.74 0.67 6.34
N SER A 189 -16.04 1.84 6.92
CA SER A 189 -15.79 3.15 6.30
C SER A 189 -14.31 3.36 5.99
N ARG A 190 -13.40 2.98 6.90
CA ARG A 190 -11.96 3.05 6.66
C ARG A 190 -11.52 2.19 5.47
N TYR A 191 -11.99 0.95 5.37
CA TYR A 191 -11.62 0.07 4.25
C TYR A 191 -12.18 0.58 2.91
N MET A 192 -13.37 1.18 2.93
CA MET A 192 -13.98 1.77 1.74
C MET A 192 -13.26 3.05 1.27
N LYS A 193 -12.43 3.69 2.11
CA LYS A 193 -11.55 4.80 1.67
C LYS A 193 -10.39 4.33 0.78
N THR A 194 -9.97 3.07 0.83
CA THR A 194 -8.87 2.56 0.00
C THR A 194 -9.23 2.58 -1.49
N ASN A 195 -8.47 3.32 -2.31
CA ASN A 195 -8.70 3.46 -3.75
C ASN A 195 -8.07 2.30 -4.55
N CYS A 196 -8.70 1.12 -4.48
CA CYS A 196 -8.33 -0.05 -5.26
C CYS A 196 -9.02 -0.04 -6.64
N ALA A 197 -8.31 -0.51 -7.67
CA ALA A 197 -8.83 -0.67 -9.03
C ALA A 197 -10.04 -1.64 -9.14
N CYS A 198 -10.42 -2.32 -8.06
CA CYS A 198 -11.63 -3.14 -8.02
C CYS A 198 -12.92 -2.34 -7.80
N PHE A 199 -12.82 -1.07 -7.42
CA PHE A 199 -13.95 -0.16 -7.30
C PHE A 199 -14.20 0.59 -8.62
N THR A 200 -15.45 0.97 -8.85
CA THR A 200 -15.84 1.84 -9.96
C THR A 200 -16.87 2.88 -9.51
N THR A 201 -16.72 4.16 -9.85
CA THR A 201 -15.51 4.80 -10.39
C THR A 201 -14.39 4.86 -9.35
N ASN A 202 -13.14 5.11 -9.74
CA ASN A 202 -11.98 5.16 -8.83
C ASN A 202 -11.06 6.37 -9.08
N SER A 203 -11.65 7.53 -9.40
CA SER A 203 -10.90 8.78 -9.63
C SER A 203 -10.04 9.20 -8.44
N GLY A 204 -10.44 8.86 -7.21
CA GLY A 204 -9.67 9.15 -6.01
C GLY A 204 -8.26 8.55 -6.03
N ARG A 205 -8.02 7.43 -6.74
CA ARG A 205 -6.65 6.89 -6.92
C ARG A 205 -5.76 7.88 -7.68
N VAL A 206 -6.30 8.53 -8.72
CA VAL A 206 -5.55 9.53 -9.50
C VAL A 206 -5.21 10.73 -8.63
N ASP A 207 -6.17 11.18 -7.81
CA ASP A 207 -5.97 12.27 -6.86
C ASP A 207 -4.88 11.92 -5.82
N ASP A 208 -4.88 10.69 -5.30
CA ASP A 208 -3.84 10.18 -4.40
C ASP A 208 -2.46 10.17 -5.06
N ILE A 209 -2.35 9.68 -6.30
CA ILE A 209 -1.06 9.65 -7.02
C ILE A 209 -0.54 11.08 -7.20
N ILE A 210 -1.38 12.02 -7.64
CA ILE A 210 -0.96 13.43 -7.84
C ILE A 210 -0.50 14.05 -6.53
N ARG A 211 -1.26 13.85 -5.44
CA ARG A 211 -0.88 14.33 -4.11
C ARG A 211 0.47 13.74 -3.67
N LEU A 212 0.65 12.43 -3.82
CA LEU A 212 1.90 11.76 -3.44
C LEU A 212 3.09 12.20 -4.30
N VAL A 213 2.88 12.50 -5.59
CA VAL A 213 3.92 13.09 -6.44
C VAL A 213 4.42 14.43 -5.86
N GLN A 214 3.50 15.27 -5.38
CA GLN A 214 3.83 16.55 -4.76
C GLN A 214 4.49 16.37 -3.39
N ASP A 215 3.86 15.61 -2.50
CA ASP A 215 4.33 15.39 -1.11
C ASP A 215 5.76 14.81 -1.07
N TYR A 216 6.09 13.93 -2.03
CA TYR A 216 7.38 13.23 -2.09
C TYR A 216 8.39 13.84 -3.05
N ARG A 217 8.03 14.94 -3.75
CA ARG A 217 8.87 15.59 -4.77
C ARG A 217 9.37 14.56 -5.79
N VAL A 218 8.42 13.90 -6.44
CA VAL A 218 8.68 12.78 -7.37
C VAL A 218 9.02 13.34 -8.76
N ASP A 219 10.08 12.82 -9.35
CA ASP A 219 10.53 13.16 -10.70
C ASP A 219 9.89 12.27 -11.76
N GLY A 220 9.58 11.01 -11.42
CA GLY A 220 8.93 10.08 -12.34
C GLY A 220 8.06 9.02 -11.66
N VAL A 221 7.00 8.59 -12.35
CA VAL A 221 6.08 7.56 -11.87
C VAL A 221 6.25 6.27 -12.67
N ILE A 222 6.50 5.17 -11.96
CA ILE A 222 6.46 3.82 -12.52
C ILE A 222 5.15 3.16 -12.11
N ASP A 223 4.27 2.93 -13.08
CA ASP A 223 3.04 2.17 -12.88
C ASP A 223 3.31 0.69 -13.14
N TYR A 224 3.26 -0.08 -12.07
CA TYR A 224 3.56 -1.50 -12.01
C TYR A 224 2.27 -2.32 -11.94
N ALA A 225 2.10 -3.22 -12.91
CA ALA A 225 1.07 -4.25 -12.88
C ALA A 225 1.70 -5.64 -12.81
N LEU A 226 1.14 -6.50 -11.95
CA LEU A 226 1.37 -7.93 -12.06
C LEU A 226 0.74 -8.44 -13.36
N GLN A 227 1.43 -9.32 -14.08
CA GLN A 227 0.89 -9.94 -15.28
C GLN A 227 -0.52 -10.51 -15.03
N PHE A 228 -1.41 -10.28 -15.99
CA PHE A 228 -2.83 -10.64 -15.92
C PHE A 228 -3.66 -9.93 -14.84
N CYS A 229 -3.13 -8.86 -14.23
CA CYS A 229 -3.91 -8.01 -13.34
C CYS A 229 -4.75 -6.98 -14.12
N GLY A 230 -5.77 -7.47 -14.84
CA GLY A 230 -6.55 -6.65 -15.77
C GLY A 230 -7.17 -5.37 -15.17
N LEU A 231 -7.51 -5.37 -13.88
CA LEU A 231 -8.04 -4.17 -13.21
C LEU A 231 -7.03 -3.00 -13.22
N TYR A 232 -5.79 -3.26 -12.76
CA TYR A 232 -4.74 -2.23 -12.74
C TYR A 232 -4.23 -1.92 -14.15
N SER A 233 -4.05 -2.93 -15.01
CA SER A 233 -3.60 -2.70 -16.39
C SER A 233 -4.60 -1.86 -17.21
N ILE A 234 -5.91 -2.04 -17.01
CA ILE A 234 -6.93 -1.22 -17.68
C ILE A 234 -6.98 0.19 -17.08
N GLU A 235 -7.00 0.31 -15.75
CA GLU A 235 -7.06 1.62 -15.08
C GLU A 235 -5.81 2.48 -15.35
N SER A 236 -4.67 1.85 -15.63
CA SER A 236 -3.42 2.51 -16.04
C SER A 236 -3.63 3.53 -17.17
N HIS A 237 -4.56 3.27 -18.09
CA HIS A 237 -4.87 4.22 -19.17
C HIS A 237 -5.35 5.59 -18.64
N LEU A 238 -6.20 5.58 -17.61
CA LEU A 238 -6.74 6.80 -16.99
C LEU A 238 -5.66 7.50 -16.15
N VAL A 239 -4.86 6.73 -15.41
CA VAL A 239 -3.73 7.26 -14.64
C VAL A 239 -2.72 7.94 -15.56
N LYS A 240 -2.31 7.26 -16.65
CA LYS A 240 -1.39 7.80 -17.65
C LYS A 240 -1.87 9.12 -18.22
N ALA A 241 -3.14 9.19 -18.66
CA ALA A 241 -3.71 10.41 -19.22
C ALA A 241 -3.63 11.57 -18.23
N ALA A 242 -4.05 11.34 -16.98
CA ALA A 242 -4.07 12.38 -15.95
C ALA A 242 -2.67 12.90 -15.56
N LEU A 243 -1.66 12.02 -15.57
CA LEU A 243 -0.27 12.39 -15.29
C LEU A 243 0.37 13.13 -16.49
N GLN A 244 0.10 12.68 -17.71
CA GLN A 244 0.58 13.34 -18.94
C GLN A 244 0.01 14.76 -19.08
N ASP A 245 -1.27 14.96 -18.78
CA ASP A 245 -1.91 16.28 -18.77
C ASP A 245 -1.24 17.27 -17.80
N ARG A 246 -0.50 16.75 -16.81
CA ARG A 246 0.25 17.53 -15.81
C ARG A 246 1.74 17.58 -16.06
N GLY A 247 2.22 17.00 -17.16
CA GLY A 247 3.64 16.92 -17.49
C GLY A 247 4.45 16.01 -16.56
N ILE A 248 3.81 15.08 -15.84
CA ILE A 248 4.48 14.14 -14.95
C ILE A 248 4.99 12.94 -15.76
N PRO A 249 6.31 12.65 -15.79
CA PRO A 249 6.87 11.50 -16.47
C PRO A 249 6.29 10.18 -15.95
N PHE A 250 5.94 9.29 -16.89
CA PHE A 250 5.21 8.06 -16.59
C PHE A 250 5.72 6.88 -17.42
N MET A 251 5.97 5.75 -16.77
CA MET A 251 6.29 4.48 -17.42
C MET A 251 5.40 3.36 -16.87
N HIS A 252 4.74 2.62 -17.77
CA HIS A 252 4.01 1.40 -17.41
C HIS A 252 4.90 0.15 -17.57
N LEU A 253 4.92 -0.70 -16.54
CA LEU A 253 5.60 -1.98 -16.49
C LEU A 253 4.61 -3.09 -16.13
N GLU A 254 4.57 -4.14 -16.93
CA GLU A 254 3.86 -5.38 -16.60
C GLU A 254 4.87 -6.54 -16.51
N THR A 255 4.87 -7.25 -15.38
CA THR A 255 5.83 -8.34 -15.13
C THR A 255 5.29 -9.33 -14.10
N ASP A 256 5.95 -10.48 -13.95
CA ASP A 256 5.63 -11.52 -12.97
C ASP A 256 6.76 -11.67 -11.93
N TYR A 257 6.76 -12.79 -11.19
CA TYR A 257 7.78 -13.11 -10.19
C TYR A 257 9.06 -13.72 -10.79
N SER A 258 9.05 -14.12 -12.06
CA SER A 258 10.19 -14.73 -12.74
C SER A 258 11.31 -13.71 -12.92
N PRO A 259 12.59 -14.09 -12.81
CA PRO A 259 13.69 -13.19 -13.15
C PRO A 259 13.88 -13.03 -14.67
N ALA A 260 13.17 -13.81 -15.51
CA ALA A 260 13.44 -13.94 -16.94
C ALA A 260 13.41 -12.62 -17.74
N ASP A 261 12.66 -11.62 -17.30
CA ASP A 261 12.54 -10.31 -17.95
C ASP A 261 13.38 -9.20 -17.29
N SER A 262 14.19 -9.54 -16.29
CA SER A 262 14.91 -8.54 -15.48
C SER A 262 15.85 -7.66 -16.29
N GLU A 263 16.61 -8.25 -17.23
CA GLU A 263 17.54 -7.51 -18.10
C GLU A 263 16.79 -6.53 -19.02
N GLN A 264 15.67 -6.97 -19.59
CA GLN A 264 14.82 -6.12 -20.42
C GLN A 264 14.21 -4.97 -19.62
N LEU A 265 13.72 -5.26 -18.41
CA LEU A 265 13.20 -4.24 -17.51
C LEU A 265 14.28 -3.25 -17.08
N GLN A 266 15.51 -3.73 -16.82
CA GLN A 266 16.63 -2.88 -16.43
C GLN A 266 16.94 -1.83 -17.51
N VAL A 267 17.07 -2.25 -18.77
CA VAL A 267 17.34 -1.32 -19.89
C VAL A 267 16.23 -0.27 -20.02
N ARG A 268 14.96 -0.68 -19.89
CA ARG A 268 13.82 0.25 -19.95
C ARG A 268 13.81 1.23 -18.78
N ILE A 269 14.12 0.76 -17.58
CA ILE A 269 14.20 1.59 -16.36
C ILE A 269 15.36 2.58 -16.48
N GLN A 270 16.54 2.14 -16.93
CA GLN A 270 17.70 3.02 -17.16
C GLN A 270 17.36 4.14 -18.14
N ALA A 271 16.79 3.81 -19.31
CA ALA A 271 16.38 4.80 -20.29
C ALA A 271 15.31 5.76 -19.76
N PHE A 272 14.41 5.29 -18.88
CA PHE A 272 13.44 6.17 -18.22
C PHE A 272 14.12 7.13 -17.25
N LEU A 273 15.05 6.65 -16.43
CA LEU A 273 15.79 7.47 -15.46
C LEU A 273 16.69 8.51 -16.15
N GLU A 274 17.33 8.17 -17.27
CA GLU A 274 18.16 9.10 -18.07
C GLU A 274 17.36 10.25 -18.70
N MET A 275 16.04 10.10 -18.84
CA MET A 275 15.15 11.10 -19.40
C MET A 275 14.66 12.13 -18.36
N LEU A 276 14.71 11.78 -17.06
CA LEU A 276 14.27 12.64 -15.95
C LEU A 276 15.29 13.73 -15.65
#